data_AF-C5NVC6-F1
#
_entry.id   AF-C5NVC6-F1
#
_cell.length_a   1.000
_cell.length_b   1.000
_cell.length_c   1.000
_cell.angle_alpha   90.00
_cell.angle_beta   90.00
_cell.angle_gamma   90.00
#
_symmetry.space_group_name_H-M   'P 1'
#
loop_
_entity.id
_entity.type
_entity.pdbx_description
1 polymer ?
#
loop_
_entity_poly.entity_id
_entity_poly.type
_entity_poly.pdbx_seq_one_letter_code
_entity_poly.pdbx_strand_id
1 'polypeptide(L)'
;MRLKRILLPLVAAYAGYRVYQKTEEQELNNDHIDRCRNKLIALGYDVIDSYTLNLKENSYLMFYFVNDNIEYEVRYDKESETIEYIKEV
;
A
#
# COMPACT_ATOMS: atom_id res chain seq x y z
N MET A 1 -2.75 5.53 -45.58
CA MET A 1 -3.00 6.62 -44.59
C MET A 1 -4.15 6.36 -43.61
N ARG A 2 -5.09 5.43 -43.85
CA ARG A 2 -6.26 5.23 -42.96
C ARG A 2 -5.98 4.40 -41.68
N LEU A 3 -5.03 3.46 -41.71
CA LEU A 3 -4.71 2.59 -40.56
C LEU A 3 -4.17 3.37 -39.34
N LYS A 4 -3.31 4.38 -39.56
CA LYS A 4 -2.72 5.21 -38.49
C LYS A 4 -3.77 6.02 -37.72
N ARG A 5 -4.90 6.39 -38.35
CA ARG A 5 -5.98 7.17 -37.72
C ARG A 5 -6.81 6.37 -36.72
N ILE A 6 -6.81 5.03 -36.80
CA ILE A 6 -7.55 4.16 -35.88
C ILE A 6 -6.62 3.62 -34.77
N LEU A 7 -5.35 3.37 -35.09
CA LEU A 7 -4.35 2.90 -34.12
C LEU A 7 -4.03 3.94 -33.04
N LEU A 8 -3.96 5.23 -33.39
CA LEU A 8 -3.66 6.31 -32.43
C LEU A 8 -4.67 6.40 -31.27
N PRO A 9 -6.01 6.44 -31.50
CA PRO A 9 -6.97 6.48 -30.41
C PRO A 9 -7.01 5.18 -29.60
N LEU A 10 -6.74 4.01 -30.20
CA LEU A 10 -6.64 2.75 -29.47
C LEU A 10 -5.44 2.71 -28.51
N VAL A 11 -4.28 3.22 -28.95
CA VAL A 11 -3.08 3.32 -28.10
C VAL A 11 -3.31 4.31 -26.95
N ALA A 12 -3.97 5.44 -27.21
CA ALA A 12 -4.30 6.42 -26.18
C ALA A 12 -5.29 5.85 -25.14
N ALA A 13 -6.33 5.13 -25.59
CA ALA A 13 -7.28 4.47 -24.70
C ALA A 13 -6.60 3.40 -23.83
N TYR A 14 -5.72 2.59 -24.41
CA TYR A 14 -4.95 1.60 -23.67
C TYR A 14 -4.01 2.24 -22.64
N ALA A 15 -3.28 3.29 -23.01
CA ALA A 15 -2.41 4.01 -22.09
C ALA A 15 -3.20 4.64 -20.93
N GLY A 16 -4.34 5.29 -21.22
CA GLY A 16 -5.23 5.84 -20.21
C GLY A 16 -5.76 4.80 -19.25
N TYR A 17 -6.22 3.64 -19.76
CA TYR A 17 -6.67 2.53 -18.93
C TYR A 17 -5.56 1.98 -18.02
N ARG A 18 -4.32 1.85 -18.53
CA ARG A 18 -3.17 1.39 -17.74
C ARG A 18 -2.77 2.40 -16.66
N VAL A 19 -2.90 3.70 -16.92
CA VAL A 19 -2.68 4.74 -15.91
C VAL A 19 -3.76 4.68 -14.84
N TYR A 20 -5.04 4.58 -15.23
CA TYR A 20 -6.16 4.44 -14.28
C TYR A 20 -5.99 3.23 -13.36
N GLN A 21 -5.68 2.05 -13.92
CA GLN A 21 -5.39 0.86 -13.11
C GLN A 21 -4.25 1.09 -12.12
N LYS A 22 -3.17 1.77 -12.54
CA LYS A 22 -2.06 2.08 -11.62
C LYS A 22 -2.50 3.01 -10.49
N THR A 23 -3.36 4.00 -10.78
CA THR A 23 -3.88 4.93 -9.77
C THR A 23 -4.74 4.22 -8.74
N GLU A 24 -5.71 3.40 -9.16
CA GLU A 24 -6.53 2.61 -8.22
C GLU A 24 -5.69 1.64 -7.39
N GLU A 25 -4.69 1.01 -8.00
CA GLU A 25 -3.76 0.14 -7.28
C GLU A 25 -2.94 0.91 -6.24
N GLN A 26 -2.60 2.18 -6.50
CA GLN A 26 -1.88 3.03 -5.57
C GLN A 26 -2.78 3.48 -4.40
N GLU A 27 -4.04 3.80 -4.67
CA GLU A 27 -5.03 4.16 -3.65
C GLU A 27 -5.31 2.97 -2.71
N LEU A 28 -5.56 1.78 -3.26
CA LEU A 28 -5.79 0.56 -2.47
C LEU A 28 -4.56 0.20 -1.59
N ASN A 29 -3.35 0.46 -2.09
CA ASN A 29 -2.10 0.21 -1.36
C ASN A 29 -1.98 1.12 -0.12
N ASN A 30 -2.30 2.41 -0.27
CA ASN A 30 -2.32 3.38 0.84
C ASN A 30 -3.40 3.06 1.87
N ASP A 31 -4.53 2.54 1.42
CA ASP A 31 -5.66 2.14 2.24
C ASP A 31 -5.27 1.10 3.32
N HIS A 32 -4.46 0.10 2.95
CA HIS A 32 -3.96 -0.89 3.91
C HIS A 32 -2.99 -0.29 4.93
N ILE A 33 -2.20 0.71 4.53
CA ILE A 33 -1.25 1.41 5.41
C ILE A 33 -2.03 2.17 6.49
N ASP A 34 -3.06 2.91 6.12
CA ASP A 34 -3.89 3.67 7.06
C ASP A 34 -4.66 2.75 8.01
N ARG A 35 -5.20 1.62 7.51
CA ARG A 35 -5.85 0.61 8.37
C ARG A 35 -4.88 -0.02 9.36
N CYS A 36 -3.67 -0.35 8.94
CA CYS A 36 -2.62 -0.86 9.82
C CYS A 36 -2.25 0.17 10.90
N ARG A 37 -1.98 1.41 10.52
CA ARG A 37 -1.66 2.51 11.45
C ARG A 37 -2.76 2.72 12.48
N ASN A 38 -4.02 2.77 12.04
CA ASN A 38 -5.17 2.96 12.95
C ASN A 38 -5.30 1.83 13.99
N LYS A 39 -4.99 0.58 13.60
CA LYS A 39 -4.96 -0.55 14.53
C LYS A 39 -3.83 -0.43 15.55
N LEU A 40 -2.65 0.02 15.14
CA LEU A 40 -1.53 0.27 16.06
C LEU A 40 -1.87 1.37 17.08
N ILE A 41 -2.49 2.46 16.62
CA ILE A 41 -2.97 3.53 17.51
C ILE A 41 -4.04 3.00 18.47
N ALA A 42 -4.97 2.15 18.00
CA ALA A 42 -5.99 1.54 18.85
C ALA A 42 -5.40 0.58 19.91
N LEU A 43 -4.22 0.01 19.65
CA LEU A 43 -3.45 -0.79 20.61
C LEU A 43 -2.65 0.07 21.61
N GLY A 44 -2.63 1.40 21.43
CA GLY A 44 -1.97 2.35 22.34
C GLY A 44 -0.56 2.78 21.92
N TYR A 45 -0.12 2.46 20.70
CA TYR A 45 1.16 2.92 20.18
C TYR A 45 1.05 4.34 19.60
N ASP A 46 2.04 5.20 19.86
CA ASP A 46 2.20 6.44 19.12
C ASP A 46 3.02 6.18 17.85
N VAL A 47 2.42 6.43 16.68
CA VAL A 47 3.01 6.11 15.37
C VAL A 47 3.41 7.40 14.68
N ILE A 48 4.59 7.93 15.03
CA ILE A 48 5.09 9.22 14.50
C ILE A 48 5.90 8.99 13.23
N ASP A 49 7.10 8.43 13.36
CA ASP A 49 8.00 8.13 12.25
C ASP A 49 7.78 6.70 11.80
N SER A 50 7.13 6.53 10.64
CA SER A 50 6.81 5.21 10.09
C SER A 50 7.21 5.08 8.63
N TYR A 51 7.66 3.89 8.23
CA TYR A 51 7.84 3.51 6.83
C TYR A 51 7.25 2.13 6.56
N THR A 52 6.93 1.87 5.29
CA THR A 52 6.23 0.64 4.90
C THR A 52 6.89 -0.03 3.72
N LEU A 53 7.04 -1.35 3.80
CA LEU A 53 7.35 -2.18 2.63
C LEU A 53 6.08 -2.90 2.20
N ASN A 54 5.38 -2.29 1.24
CA ASN A 54 4.15 -2.83 0.66
C ASN A 54 4.37 -3.31 -0.78
N LEU A 55 4.78 -4.57 -0.92
CA LEU A 55 4.86 -5.21 -2.24
C LEU A 55 3.46 -5.68 -2.66
N LYS A 56 3.06 -5.33 -3.88
CA LYS A 56 1.74 -5.69 -4.44
C LYS A 56 1.51 -7.20 -4.47
N GLU A 57 2.56 -7.96 -4.70
CA GLU A 57 2.53 -9.42 -4.84
C GLU A 57 2.39 -10.13 -3.49
N ASN A 58 2.65 -9.44 -2.38
CA ASN A 58 2.57 -10.02 -1.05
C ASN A 58 1.15 -9.88 -0.48
N SER A 59 0.66 -10.92 0.18
CA SER A 59 -0.58 -10.86 0.98
C SER A 59 -0.41 -10.02 2.26
N TYR A 60 0.82 -9.63 2.60
CA TYR A 60 1.14 -8.89 3.81
C TYR A 60 1.87 -7.56 3.51
N LEU A 61 1.74 -6.63 4.44
CA LEU A 61 2.41 -5.34 4.52
C LEU A 61 3.39 -5.40 5.69
N MET A 62 4.66 -5.06 5.45
CA MET A 62 5.58 -4.78 6.56
C MET A 62 5.49 -3.29 6.91
N PHE A 63 5.25 -3.00 8.17
CA PHE A 63 5.10 -1.66 8.69
C PHE A 63 6.11 -1.46 9.81
N TYR A 64 6.88 -0.39 9.73
CA TYR A 64 7.93 -0.06 10.68
C TYR A 64 7.61 1.28 11.30
N PHE A 65 7.76 1.41 12.61
CA PHE A 65 7.54 2.68 13.28
C PHE A 65 8.35 2.84 14.57
N VAL A 66 8.51 4.07 15.02
CA VAL A 66 9.09 4.41 16.31
C VAL A 66 7.99 4.77 17.30
N ASN A 67 8.04 4.20 18.49
CA ASN A 67 7.24 4.60 19.66
C ASN A 67 8.14 4.67 20.89
N ASP A 68 8.11 5.77 21.63
CA ASP A 68 8.97 6.00 22.80
C ASP A 68 10.49 5.77 22.58
N ASN A 69 11.00 6.15 21.40
CA ASN A 69 12.38 5.88 20.94
C ASN A 69 12.73 4.39 20.73
N ILE A 70 11.74 3.51 20.70
CA ILE A 70 11.89 2.09 20.39
C ILE A 70 11.38 1.84 18.98
N GLU A 71 12.18 1.15 18.16
CA GLU A 71 11.79 0.74 16.81
C GLU A 71 10.99 -0.55 16.84
N TYR A 72 9.90 -0.57 16.08
CA TYR A 72 9.02 -1.72 15.95
C TYR A 72 8.89 -2.14 14.50
N GLU A 73 8.94 -3.45 14.29
CA GLU A 73 8.55 -4.14 13.05
C GLU A 73 7.18 -4.80 13.25
N VAL A 74 6.29 -4.55 12.30
CA VAL A 74 4.93 -5.09 12.27
C VAL A 74 4.70 -5.79 10.95
N ARG A 75 4.11 -6.99 11.03
CA ARG A 75 3.58 -7.67 9.86
C ARG A 75 2.07 -7.64 9.90
N TYR A 76 1.48 -7.06 8.86
CA TYR A 76 0.04 -6.88 8.71
C TYR A 76 -0.48 -7.70 7.53
N ASP A 77 -1.40 -8.61 7.77
CA ASP A 77 -2.06 -9.39 6.72
C ASP A 77 -3.17 -8.55 6.06
N LYS A 78 -3.08 -8.37 4.74
CA LYS A 78 -3.98 -7.49 3.98
C LYS A 78 -5.36 -8.10 3.72
N GLU A 79 -5.46 -9.43 3.72
CA GLU A 79 -6.69 -10.15 3.39
C GLU A 79 -7.61 -10.24 4.61
N SER A 80 -7.05 -10.68 5.74
CA SER A 80 -7.74 -10.77 7.02
C SER A 80 -7.79 -9.43 7.77
N GLU A 81 -6.98 -8.46 7.34
CA GLU A 81 -6.82 -7.15 7.99
C GLU A 81 -6.38 -7.28 9.46
N THR A 82 -5.48 -8.22 9.74
CA THR A 82 -4.99 -8.50 11.10
C THR A 82 -3.50 -8.22 11.23
N ILE A 83 -3.08 -7.78 12.43
CA ILE A 83 -1.67 -7.70 12.78
C ILE A 83 -1.23 -9.11 13.18
N GLU A 84 -0.32 -9.70 12.41
CA GLU A 84 0.20 -11.04 12.67
C GLU A 84 1.23 -11.01 13.81
N TYR A 85 2.08 -9.98 13.85
CA TYR A 85 2.99 -9.72 14.96
C TYR A 85 3.41 -8.26 15.07
N ILE A 86 3.90 -7.90 16.26
CA ILE A 86 4.61 -6.66 16.57
C ILE A 86 5.89 -7.08 17.30
N LYS A 87 7.04 -6.60 16.84
CA LYS A 87 8.35 -6.97 17.38
C LYS A 87 9.23 -5.73 17.53
N GLU A 88 9.88 -5.58 18.69
CA GLU A 88 10.93 -4.59 18.93
C GLU A 88 12.23 -4.96 18.19
N VAL A 89 12.92 -3.95 17.65
CA VAL A 89 14.16 -4.09 16.84
C VAL A 89 15.38 -3.63 17.62
#